data_AF-A0A3A8K1I4-F1
#
_entry.id   AF-A0A3A8K1I4-F1
#
_cell.length_a   1.000
_cell.length_b   1.000
_cell.length_c   1.000
_cell.angle_alpha   90.00
_cell.angle_beta   90.00
_cell.angle_gamma   90.00
#
_symmetry.space_group_name_H-M   'P 1'
#
loop_
_entity.id
_entity.type
_entity.pdbx_description
1 polymer ?
#
loop_
_entity_poly.entity_id
_entity_poly.type
_entity_poly.pdbx_seq_one_letter_code
_entity_poly.pdbx_strand_id
1 'polypeptide(L)'
;MSNAKIASAVITKAAVSSRPAVHHHHHLGHSKLHGKEAAQLGQVKAQLADMKAQLASLKDAVKNGDNFSAGSRGCWTPTTSQWTPKDLGAMVELNKLNQTSGSIGAGQMADTIERAVGDLDGQAASSEYRTVADWAMNNRERLTPEAKQVVDIYSKYAAMSQARGESGIPQDDFKKMLGEMRDVGDASAKKALAHLDRKGGTVSGEDMARAIKTGTADHDGQAAGAEAKEFEKWASKNESRLSPEAKEVLDVYRKHTKAAQAQGRTGLTDTESAAMNREMRKVGAGDVSARKATEKLDKENGPISGEDLTKAIREGISDTDGHSTTSELKEFEKWAAKNESRLTPEAKNVLKTYQAAAKKAGPEGMTTKETDSMFKAMDRFQTFRDSSMRNALQGLDNKNGQINGKDLTAAIKKGAADHDGQAAGVEFTDAMKWARQNYDRLTPDAKKVVETYEKYASRAQAHGSTGMAQGDFNKMIKEMEFVSNPPRPRPMFFAA
;
A
#
# COMPACT_ATOMS: atom_id res chain seq x y z
N MET A 1 14.01 -62.68 -19.91
CA MET A 1 13.20 -63.19 -21.04
C MET A 1 11.79 -63.45 -20.53
N SER A 2 10.77 -63.00 -21.30
CA SER A 2 9.32 -63.21 -21.07
C SER A 2 8.73 -62.42 -19.88
N ASN A 3 7.52 -61.88 -19.90
CA ASN A 3 6.47 -61.73 -20.91
C ASN A 3 5.46 -60.69 -20.37
N ALA A 4 4.73 -60.03 -21.28
CA ALA A 4 3.64 -59.10 -21.01
C ALA A 4 2.37 -59.75 -20.41
N LYS A 5 1.52 -58.94 -19.74
CA LYS A 5 0.03 -58.93 -19.75
C LYS A 5 -0.48 -57.94 -18.68
N ILE A 6 -1.11 -56.81 -19.05
CA ILE A 6 -2.57 -56.57 -19.18
C ILE A 6 -3.40 -57.11 -18.01
N ALA A 7 -4.04 -56.20 -17.26
CA ALA A 7 -5.26 -56.48 -16.52
C ALA A 7 -6.19 -55.25 -16.53
N SER A 8 -7.38 -55.43 -17.11
CA SER A 8 -8.55 -54.55 -17.00
C SER A 8 -9.49 -55.03 -15.89
N ALA A 9 -10.08 -54.04 -15.22
CA ALA A 9 -11.44 -53.97 -14.67
C ALA A 9 -12.04 -55.16 -13.89
N VAL A 10 -12.46 -54.86 -12.64
CA VAL A 10 -13.71 -55.40 -12.07
C VAL A 10 -14.51 -54.23 -11.48
N ILE A 11 -15.72 -54.06 -12.01
CA ILE A 11 -16.81 -53.19 -11.54
C ILE A 11 -17.72 -54.03 -10.65
N THR A 12 -18.15 -53.49 -9.50
CA THR A 12 -19.24 -54.07 -8.70
C THR A 12 -20.36 -53.03 -8.49
N LYS A 13 -21.53 -53.34 -9.05
CA LYS A 13 -22.93 -52.94 -8.72
C LYS A 13 -23.23 -53.20 -7.22
N ALA A 14 -24.24 -52.70 -6.50
CA ALA A 14 -25.56 -52.03 -6.70
C ALA A 14 -25.90 -51.29 -5.35
N ALA A 15 -26.98 -50.56 -5.06
CA ALA A 15 -28.36 -50.42 -5.56
C ALA A 15 -28.90 -49.04 -5.10
N VAL A 16 -29.54 -48.22 -5.94
CA VAL A 16 -31.00 -48.12 -6.21
C VAL A 16 -31.90 -48.12 -4.97
N SER A 17 -32.43 -46.94 -4.64
CA SER A 17 -33.83 -46.77 -4.21
C SER A 17 -34.38 -45.44 -4.73
N SER A 18 -35.63 -45.53 -5.14
CA SER A 18 -36.40 -44.69 -6.06
C SER A 18 -37.01 -43.43 -5.44
N ARG A 19 -37.11 -42.39 -6.28
CA ARG A 19 -37.90 -41.15 -6.10
C ARG A 19 -39.40 -41.45 -5.91
N PRO A 20 -40.16 -40.45 -5.42
CA PRO A 20 -40.93 -39.67 -6.40
C PRO A 20 -40.78 -38.14 -6.28
N ALA A 21 -40.91 -37.51 -7.46
CA ALA A 21 -41.22 -36.11 -7.77
C ALA A 21 -42.49 -35.61 -7.03
N VAL A 22 -42.83 -34.33 -6.85
CA VAL A 22 -42.37 -32.97 -7.20
C VAL A 22 -43.24 -32.06 -6.32
N HIS A 23 -42.71 -30.97 -5.75
CA HIS A 23 -43.42 -29.68 -5.67
C HIS A 23 -42.48 -28.55 -5.27
N HIS A 24 -42.53 -27.47 -6.04
CA HIS A 24 -41.87 -26.19 -5.80
C HIS A 24 -42.27 -25.59 -4.45
N HIS A 25 -41.30 -25.15 -3.65
CA HIS A 25 -41.45 -23.96 -2.81
C HIS A 25 -40.10 -23.27 -2.57
N HIS A 26 -39.92 -22.16 -3.29
CA HIS A 26 -39.10 -21.04 -2.82
C HIS A 26 -39.81 -20.40 -1.61
N HIS A 27 -39.18 -20.42 -0.44
CA HIS A 27 -39.18 -19.37 0.59
C HIS A 27 -38.81 -20.00 1.93
N LEU A 28 -37.74 -19.51 2.57
CA LEU A 28 -37.60 -19.32 4.03
C LEU A 28 -36.14 -18.92 4.35
N GLY A 29 -35.80 -17.66 4.04
CA GLY A 29 -34.55 -17.02 4.46
C GLY A 29 -34.73 -15.61 5.03
N HIS A 30 -35.97 -15.09 5.06
CA HIS A 30 -36.25 -13.70 5.44
C HIS A 30 -36.80 -13.52 6.87
N SER A 31 -37.28 -14.57 7.56
CA SER A 31 -38.03 -14.36 8.83
C SER A 31 -37.18 -14.07 10.08
N LYS A 32 -35.90 -14.48 10.12
CA LYS A 32 -35.04 -14.24 11.30
C LYS A 32 -34.36 -12.86 11.32
N LEU A 33 -34.21 -12.21 10.16
CA LEU A 33 -33.66 -10.85 10.07
C LEU A 33 -34.74 -9.78 10.36
N HIS A 34 -35.96 -9.98 9.85
CA HIS A 34 -37.08 -9.07 10.14
C HIS A 34 -37.50 -9.04 11.63
N GLY A 35 -37.31 -10.13 12.39
CA GLY A 35 -37.64 -10.16 13.82
C GLY A 35 -36.73 -9.28 14.69
N LYS A 36 -35.44 -9.17 14.34
CA LYS A 36 -34.47 -8.34 15.08
C LYS A 36 -34.62 -6.86 14.73
N GLU A 37 -34.87 -6.54 13.47
CA GLU A 37 -35.17 -5.17 13.03
C GLU A 37 -36.49 -4.67 13.61
N ALA A 38 -37.53 -5.50 13.69
CA ALA A 38 -38.80 -5.13 14.31
C ALA A 38 -38.66 -4.85 15.83
N ALA A 39 -37.82 -5.63 16.53
CA ALA A 39 -37.55 -5.42 17.96
C ALA A 39 -36.77 -4.11 18.21
N GLN A 40 -35.76 -3.82 17.40
CA GLN A 40 -35.01 -2.55 17.49
C GLN A 40 -35.90 -1.35 17.15
N LEU A 41 -36.75 -1.48 16.13
CA LEU A 41 -37.67 -0.41 15.72
C LEU A 41 -38.78 -0.19 16.77
N GLY A 42 -39.18 -1.23 17.50
CA GLY A 42 -40.05 -1.13 18.68
C GLY A 42 -39.39 -0.37 19.83
N GLN A 43 -38.12 -0.65 20.12
CA GLN A 43 -37.37 0.02 21.18
C GLN A 43 -37.15 1.52 20.88
N VAL A 44 -36.83 1.85 19.63
CA VAL A 44 -36.68 3.25 19.19
C VAL A 44 -38.03 3.99 19.23
N LYS A 45 -39.13 3.34 18.87
CA LYS A 45 -40.48 3.94 18.98
C LYS A 45 -40.89 4.21 20.43
N ALA A 46 -40.54 3.33 21.35
CA ALA A 46 -40.79 3.53 22.78
C ALA A 46 -39.98 4.72 23.33
N GLN A 47 -38.70 4.83 22.97
CA GLN A 47 -37.87 5.97 23.33
C GLN A 47 -38.38 7.30 22.74
N LEU A 48 -38.87 7.27 21.49
CA LEU A 48 -39.45 8.47 20.85
C LEU A 48 -40.77 8.89 21.49
N ALA A 49 -41.58 7.93 21.95
CA ALA A 49 -42.82 8.21 22.67
C ALA A 49 -42.54 8.84 24.04
N ASP A 50 -41.53 8.33 24.76
CA ASP A 50 -41.11 8.86 26.05
C ASP A 50 -40.55 10.29 25.94
N MET A 51 -39.70 10.55 24.94
CA MET A 51 -39.20 11.92 24.67
C MET A 51 -40.32 12.88 24.26
N LYS A 52 -41.35 12.41 23.54
CA LYS A 52 -42.53 13.24 23.21
C LYS A 52 -43.39 13.53 24.43
N ALA A 53 -43.53 12.58 25.35
CA ALA A 53 -44.24 12.80 26.61
C ALA A 53 -43.50 13.80 27.51
N GLN A 54 -42.18 13.73 27.57
CA GLN A 54 -41.34 14.71 28.28
C GLN A 54 -41.40 16.11 27.64
N LEU A 55 -41.45 16.19 26.31
CA LEU A 55 -41.61 17.47 25.61
C LEU A 55 -43.03 18.06 25.78
N ALA A 56 -44.05 17.22 25.88
CA ALA A 56 -45.42 17.65 26.16
C ALA A 56 -45.55 18.16 27.61
N SER A 57 -44.97 17.46 28.60
CA SER A 57 -44.98 17.91 29.99
C SER A 57 -44.23 19.23 30.18
N LEU A 58 -43.12 19.44 29.45
CA LEU A 58 -42.40 20.71 29.43
C LEU A 58 -43.21 21.84 28.78
N LYS A 59 -43.99 21.54 27.74
CA LYS A 59 -44.85 22.55 27.08
C LYS A 59 -46.07 22.92 27.92
N ASP A 60 -46.64 21.98 28.65
CA ASP A 60 -47.78 22.22 29.53
C ASP A 60 -47.35 22.98 30.81
N ALA A 61 -46.13 22.75 31.30
CA ALA A 61 -45.55 23.51 32.40
C ALA A 61 -45.31 24.99 32.05
N VAL A 62 -45.07 25.29 30.77
CA VAL A 62 -44.83 26.67 30.28
C VAL A 62 -46.14 27.44 30.00
N LYS A 63 -47.28 26.75 29.83
CA LYS A 63 -48.56 27.38 29.44
C LYS A 63 -49.47 27.79 30.60
N ASN A 64 -49.26 27.30 31.83
CA ASN A 64 -50.20 27.49 32.95
C ASN A 64 -49.70 28.45 34.04
N GLY A 65 -48.74 29.33 33.74
CA GLY A 65 -48.29 30.35 34.69
C GLY A 65 -49.10 31.63 34.58
N ASP A 66 -50.14 31.78 35.42
CA ASP A 66 -50.64 33.07 35.94
C ASP A 66 -51.80 32.86 36.93
N ASN A 67 -51.51 32.89 38.24
CA ASN A 67 -52.26 33.65 39.27
C ASN A 67 -51.82 33.32 40.71
N PHE A 68 -51.48 34.38 41.43
CA PHE A 68 -51.22 34.43 42.87
C PHE A 68 -52.54 34.29 43.65
N SER A 69 -52.65 33.33 44.58
CA SER A 69 -53.37 33.52 45.84
C SER A 69 -53.04 32.42 46.86
N ALA A 70 -52.91 32.86 48.10
CA ALA A 70 -52.55 32.10 49.29
C ALA A 70 -53.51 30.95 49.63
N GLY A 71 -52.97 29.89 50.24
CA GLY A 71 -53.79 28.99 51.06
C GLY A 71 -53.45 27.50 50.99
N SER A 72 -52.49 27.09 51.80
CA SER A 72 -52.49 25.84 52.57
C SER A 72 -52.40 24.47 51.85
N ARG A 73 -51.31 23.77 52.23
CA ARG A 73 -51.16 22.31 52.43
C ARG A 73 -51.06 21.43 51.20
N GLY A 74 -49.82 21.31 50.72
CA GLY A 74 -49.35 20.19 49.90
C GLY A 74 -48.00 20.43 49.20
N CYS A 75 -47.04 21.09 49.85
CA CYS A 75 -45.72 21.41 49.28
C CYS A 75 -44.66 20.52 49.98
N TRP A 76 -43.77 19.76 49.32
CA TRP A 76 -42.85 20.22 48.27
C TRP A 76 -42.42 21.66 48.54
N THR A 77 -41.80 21.88 49.70
CA THR A 77 -40.93 23.05 49.84
C THR A 77 -39.80 22.89 48.82
N PRO A 78 -39.61 23.87 47.91
CA PRO A 78 -38.34 24.00 47.23
C PRO A 78 -37.34 24.32 48.34
N THR A 79 -36.34 23.46 48.53
CA THR A 79 -35.08 23.98 49.01
C THR A 79 -34.68 25.02 47.99
N THR A 80 -34.80 26.27 48.42
CA THR A 80 -33.97 27.39 48.01
C THR A 80 -32.83 26.91 47.12
N SER A 81 -32.82 27.34 45.85
CA SER A 81 -31.62 27.90 45.23
C SER A 81 -30.31 27.55 45.97
N GLN A 82 -29.82 26.32 45.84
CA GLN A 82 -28.39 26.10 45.99
C GLN A 82 -27.81 26.38 44.61
N TRP A 83 -27.71 27.67 44.31
CA TRP A 83 -26.68 28.20 43.45
C TRP A 83 -25.36 27.86 44.16
N THR A 84 -24.92 26.59 44.05
CA THR A 84 -23.56 26.23 44.42
C THR A 84 -22.67 26.91 43.38
N PRO A 85 -21.71 27.76 43.81
CA PRO A 85 -20.79 28.40 42.90
C PRO A 85 -20.15 27.35 41.99
N LYS A 86 -19.90 27.71 40.72
CA LYS A 86 -19.01 26.90 39.88
C LYS A 86 -17.69 26.72 40.63
N ASP A 87 -17.15 25.51 40.56
CA ASP A 87 -15.93 25.23 41.27
C ASP A 87 -14.76 26.00 40.64
N LEU A 88 -14.08 26.82 41.45
CA LEU A 88 -13.02 27.69 40.96
C LEU A 88 -11.76 26.89 40.57
N GLY A 89 -11.50 25.77 41.23
CA GLY A 89 -10.39 24.85 40.91
C GLY A 89 -10.61 24.18 39.56
N ALA A 90 -11.79 23.61 39.33
CA ALA A 90 -12.19 23.02 38.07
C ALA A 90 -12.15 24.05 36.92
N MET A 91 -12.59 25.29 37.17
CA MET A 91 -12.51 26.38 36.19
C MET A 91 -11.06 26.73 35.83
N VAL A 92 -10.13 26.71 36.78
CA VAL A 92 -8.70 26.97 36.52
C VAL A 92 -8.12 25.91 35.61
N GLU A 93 -8.42 24.63 35.83
CA GLU A 93 -7.93 23.54 34.97
C GLU A 93 -8.53 23.60 33.56
N LEU A 94 -9.84 23.87 33.43
CA LEU A 94 -10.51 24.01 32.13
C LEU A 94 -10.05 25.27 31.37
N ASN A 95 -9.66 26.34 32.07
CA ASN A 95 -9.06 27.50 31.42
C ASN A 95 -7.71 27.20 30.76
N LYS A 96 -6.96 26.19 31.23
CA LYS A 96 -5.76 25.73 30.54
C LYS A 96 -6.10 25.13 29.17
N LEU A 97 -7.25 24.45 29.04
CA LEU A 97 -7.76 23.98 27.74
C LEU A 97 -8.26 25.12 26.84
N ASN A 98 -8.69 26.25 27.40
CA ASN A 98 -9.02 27.44 26.61
C ASN A 98 -7.78 28.11 26.00
N GLN A 99 -6.61 27.91 26.60
CA GLN A 99 -5.34 28.45 26.11
C GLN A 99 -4.70 27.60 25.01
N THR A 100 -5.19 26.38 24.78
CA THR A 100 -4.73 25.55 23.66
C THR A 100 -5.46 25.93 22.38
N SER A 101 -4.76 25.88 21.25
CA SER A 101 -5.36 26.01 19.91
C SER A 101 -5.63 24.61 19.34
N GLY A 102 -6.81 24.39 18.76
CA GLY A 102 -7.16 23.14 18.08
C GLY A 102 -8.14 22.24 18.83
N SER A 103 -8.29 21.02 18.32
CA SER A 103 -9.15 19.99 18.90
C SER A 103 -8.56 19.42 20.19
N ILE A 104 -9.44 18.96 21.07
CA ILE A 104 -9.12 18.41 22.39
C ILE A 104 -9.46 16.92 22.36
N GLY A 105 -8.42 16.11 22.56
CA GLY A 105 -8.50 14.64 22.54
C GLY A 105 -8.91 14.04 23.88
N ALA A 106 -9.18 12.73 23.88
CA ALA A 106 -9.63 11.98 25.05
C ALA A 106 -8.64 12.05 26.22
N GLY A 107 -7.34 11.83 25.98
CA GLY A 107 -6.31 11.93 27.02
C GLY A 107 -6.23 13.31 27.66
N GLN A 108 -6.23 14.37 26.85
CA GLN A 108 -6.23 15.75 27.37
C GLN A 108 -7.47 16.07 28.21
N MET A 109 -8.64 15.56 27.80
CA MET A 109 -9.88 15.73 28.54
C MET A 109 -9.86 14.92 29.84
N ALA A 110 -9.39 13.68 29.82
CA ALA A 110 -9.29 12.80 30.98
C ALA A 110 -8.31 13.38 32.02
N ASP A 111 -7.13 13.83 31.61
CA ASP A 111 -6.15 14.48 32.50
C ASP A 111 -6.68 15.78 33.11
N THR A 112 -7.50 16.51 32.35
CA THR A 112 -8.11 17.76 32.84
C THR A 112 -9.20 17.45 33.85
N ILE A 113 -10.04 16.45 33.61
CA ILE A 113 -11.04 15.99 34.58
C ILE A 113 -10.35 15.49 35.84
N GLU A 114 -9.32 14.65 35.74
CA GLU A 114 -8.56 14.14 36.89
C GLU A 114 -8.00 15.27 37.77
N ARG A 115 -7.47 16.32 37.15
CA ARG A 115 -6.96 17.50 37.87
C ARG A 115 -8.06 18.41 38.41
N ALA A 116 -9.16 18.55 37.68
CA ALA A 116 -10.28 19.41 38.03
C ALA A 116 -11.12 18.88 39.20
N VAL A 117 -11.00 17.59 39.54
CA VAL A 117 -11.80 16.91 40.57
C VAL A 117 -10.94 16.17 41.61
N GLY A 118 -9.62 16.27 41.45
CA GLY A 118 -8.62 15.48 42.18
C GLY A 118 -8.23 16.04 43.54
N ASP A 119 -8.70 17.23 43.90
CA ASP A 119 -8.50 17.81 45.24
C ASP A 119 -9.44 17.20 46.30
N LEU A 120 -10.38 16.33 45.86
CA LEU A 120 -11.21 15.46 46.70
C LEU A 120 -12.02 16.24 47.76
N ASP A 121 -12.45 17.45 47.42
CA ASP A 121 -13.28 18.29 48.29
C ASP A 121 -14.73 17.75 48.45
N GLY A 122 -15.04 16.66 47.75
CA GLY A 122 -16.33 15.98 47.78
C GLY A 122 -17.37 16.61 46.85
N GLN A 123 -16.97 17.37 45.84
CA GLN A 123 -17.86 18.00 44.85
C GLN A 123 -17.76 17.41 43.43
N ALA A 124 -17.03 16.31 43.27
CA ALA A 124 -16.82 15.64 41.98
C ALA A 124 -18.09 15.18 41.26
N ALA A 125 -19.23 15.05 41.95
CA ALA A 125 -20.52 14.74 41.36
C ALA A 125 -21.47 15.95 41.31
N SER A 126 -21.07 17.14 41.77
CA SER A 126 -21.92 18.33 41.91
C SER A 126 -21.38 19.54 41.14
N SER A 127 -20.69 20.49 41.79
CA SER A 127 -20.22 21.74 41.19
C SER A 127 -19.09 21.53 40.18
N GLU A 128 -18.18 20.59 40.43
CA GLU A 128 -17.08 20.28 39.50
C GLU A 128 -17.61 19.64 38.22
N TYR A 129 -18.52 18.66 38.36
CA TYR A 129 -19.17 18.03 37.22
C TYR A 129 -19.93 19.05 36.36
N ARG A 130 -20.73 19.94 36.97
CA ARG A 130 -21.43 21.00 36.23
C ARG A 130 -20.44 21.91 35.50
N THR A 131 -19.31 22.23 36.11
CA THR A 131 -18.29 23.09 35.52
C THR A 131 -17.67 22.43 34.28
N VAL A 132 -17.31 21.15 34.36
CA VAL A 132 -16.81 20.36 33.23
C VAL A 132 -17.87 20.19 32.14
N ALA A 133 -19.11 19.86 32.50
CA ALA A 133 -20.21 19.66 31.57
C ALA A 133 -20.55 20.95 30.79
N ASP A 134 -20.66 22.08 31.49
CA ASP A 134 -20.89 23.39 30.88
C ASP A 134 -19.77 23.77 29.91
N TRP A 135 -18.51 23.56 30.33
CA TRP A 135 -17.37 23.86 29.49
C TRP A 135 -17.35 22.95 28.24
N ALA A 136 -17.63 21.66 28.40
CA ALA A 136 -17.68 20.69 27.30
C ALA A 136 -18.80 21.01 26.30
N MET A 137 -19.96 21.44 26.78
CA MET A 137 -21.07 21.90 25.93
C MET A 137 -20.69 23.15 25.13
N ASN A 138 -20.04 24.13 25.76
CA ASN A 138 -19.63 25.37 25.11
C ASN A 138 -18.43 25.20 24.16
N ASN A 139 -17.66 24.13 24.32
CA ASN A 139 -16.51 23.79 23.47
C ASN A 139 -16.75 22.54 22.62
N ARG A 140 -18.01 22.19 22.35
CA ARG A 140 -18.39 20.92 21.69
C ARG A 140 -17.76 20.72 20.31
N GLU A 141 -17.50 21.81 19.59
CA GLU A 141 -16.82 21.79 18.28
C GLU A 141 -15.33 21.52 18.39
N ARG A 142 -14.73 21.82 19.55
CA ARG A 142 -13.32 21.53 19.85
C ARG A 142 -13.12 20.11 20.37
N LEU A 143 -14.15 19.46 20.89
CA LEU A 143 -14.06 18.09 21.40
C LEU A 143 -14.12 17.04 20.28
N THR A 144 -13.13 16.14 20.26
CA THR A 144 -13.21 14.93 19.43
C THR A 144 -14.37 14.02 19.90
N PRO A 145 -14.85 13.08 19.06
CA PRO A 145 -15.85 12.08 19.48
C PRO A 145 -15.44 11.31 20.74
N GLU A 146 -14.16 10.99 20.88
CA GLU A 146 -13.58 10.26 22.00
C GLU A 146 -13.50 11.15 23.25
N ALA A 147 -13.16 12.43 23.11
CA ALA A 147 -13.24 13.37 24.24
C ALA A 147 -14.69 13.57 24.73
N LYS A 148 -15.68 13.49 23.83
CA LYS A 148 -17.11 13.46 24.23
C LYS A 148 -17.42 12.18 25.00
N GLN A 149 -16.87 11.03 24.59
CA GLN A 149 -17.03 9.78 25.32
C GLN A 149 -16.39 9.86 26.73
N VAL A 150 -15.24 10.53 26.90
CA VAL A 150 -14.66 10.79 28.22
C VAL A 150 -15.62 11.60 29.10
N VAL A 151 -16.27 12.63 28.54
CA VAL A 151 -17.30 13.42 29.24
C VAL A 151 -18.53 12.57 29.58
N ASP A 152 -18.95 11.67 28.69
CA ASP A 152 -20.07 10.76 28.93
C ASP A 152 -19.76 9.77 30.07
N ILE A 153 -18.52 9.27 30.14
CA ILE A 153 -18.06 8.43 31.25
C ILE A 153 -18.09 9.22 32.56
N TYR A 154 -17.62 10.46 32.57
CA TYR A 154 -17.73 11.30 33.77
C TYR A 154 -19.20 11.48 34.19
N SER A 155 -20.07 11.79 33.23
CA SER A 155 -21.50 12.01 33.44
C SER A 155 -22.19 10.79 34.05
N LYS A 156 -21.84 9.58 33.57
CA LYS A 156 -22.31 8.31 34.13
C LYS A 156 -21.97 8.18 35.62
N TYR A 157 -20.72 8.40 35.99
CA TYR A 157 -20.26 8.24 37.39
C TYR A 157 -20.79 9.36 38.31
N ALA A 158 -20.87 10.60 37.83
CA ALA A 158 -21.49 11.70 38.54
C ALA A 158 -22.98 11.42 38.81
N ALA A 159 -23.73 10.95 37.81
CA ALA A 159 -25.14 10.59 37.97
C ALA A 159 -25.34 9.42 38.95
N MET A 160 -24.47 8.41 38.94
CA MET A 160 -24.51 7.31 39.90
C MET A 160 -24.28 7.78 41.34
N SER A 161 -23.36 8.71 41.56
CA SER A 161 -23.08 9.31 42.86
C SER A 161 -24.23 10.21 43.34
N GLN A 162 -24.76 11.07 42.45
CA GLN A 162 -25.95 11.89 42.73
C GLN A 162 -27.18 11.05 43.09
N ALA A 163 -27.37 9.91 42.42
CA ALA A 163 -28.47 8.98 42.72
C ALA A 163 -28.35 8.32 44.11
N ARG A 164 -27.14 8.28 44.68
CA ARG A 164 -26.88 7.84 46.07
C ARG A 164 -27.01 9.00 47.07
N GLY A 165 -27.30 10.21 46.61
CA GLY A 165 -27.33 11.42 47.45
C GLY A 165 -25.95 11.96 47.80
N GLU A 166 -24.90 11.49 47.12
CA GLU A 166 -23.52 11.92 47.33
C GLU A 166 -23.19 13.12 46.43
N SER A 167 -22.43 14.08 46.95
CA SER A 167 -21.93 15.23 46.17
C SER A 167 -20.59 14.94 45.49
N GLY A 168 -19.89 13.88 45.90
CA GLY A 168 -18.58 13.48 45.38
C GLY A 168 -18.59 12.02 44.94
N ILE A 169 -17.78 11.70 43.93
CA ILE A 169 -17.65 10.32 43.42
C ILE A 169 -16.80 9.51 44.40
N PRO A 170 -17.30 8.37 44.95
CA PRO A 170 -16.53 7.52 45.85
C PRO A 170 -15.19 7.10 45.24
N GLN A 171 -14.14 7.02 46.06
CA GLN A 171 -12.76 6.84 45.59
C GLN A 171 -12.56 5.60 44.69
N ASP A 172 -13.24 4.49 44.97
CA ASP A 172 -13.15 3.28 44.14
C ASP A 172 -13.85 3.44 42.79
N ASP A 173 -14.97 4.16 42.78
CA ASP A 173 -15.70 4.48 41.55
C ASP A 173 -14.96 5.57 40.76
N PHE A 174 -14.27 6.49 41.43
CA PHE A 174 -13.39 7.48 40.82
C PHE A 174 -12.19 6.82 40.13
N LYS A 175 -11.52 5.85 40.78
CA LYS A 175 -10.45 5.07 40.14
C LYS A 175 -10.93 4.30 38.92
N LYS A 176 -12.12 3.67 38.98
CA LYS A 176 -12.72 2.98 37.82
C LYS A 176 -13.06 3.96 36.69
N MET A 177 -13.60 5.12 37.04
CA MET A 177 -13.91 6.18 36.09
C MET A 177 -12.65 6.63 35.35
N LEU A 178 -11.55 6.92 36.06
CA LEU A 178 -10.28 7.29 35.44
C LEU A 178 -9.71 6.16 34.57
N GLY A 179 -9.86 4.89 34.98
CA GLY A 179 -9.51 3.74 34.16
C GLY A 179 -10.31 3.68 32.85
N GLU A 180 -11.64 3.76 32.95
CA GLU A 180 -12.54 3.80 31.78
C GLU A 180 -12.23 4.98 30.85
N MET A 181 -11.91 6.16 31.40
CA MET A 181 -11.53 7.35 30.63
C MET A 181 -10.19 7.19 29.91
N ARG A 182 -9.18 6.60 30.57
CA ARG A 182 -7.85 6.35 29.98
C ARG A 182 -7.88 5.27 28.91
N ASP A 183 -8.84 4.35 28.99
CA ASP A 183 -9.10 3.35 27.93
C ASP A 183 -9.78 3.98 26.69
N VAL A 184 -10.26 5.22 26.78
CA VAL A 184 -10.75 5.97 25.61
C VAL A 184 -9.56 6.56 24.85
N GLY A 185 -9.32 6.06 23.63
CA GLY A 185 -8.19 6.42 22.75
C GLY A 185 -7.30 5.22 22.43
N ASP A 186 -6.84 4.48 23.44
CA ASP A 186 -6.04 3.25 23.30
C ASP A 186 -6.80 2.08 22.58
N ALA A 187 -8.10 2.25 22.37
CA ALA A 187 -8.93 1.27 21.68
C ALA A 187 -8.76 1.28 20.15
N SER A 188 -8.35 2.38 19.51
CA SER A 188 -8.38 2.49 18.03
C SER A 188 -7.30 1.63 17.37
N ALA A 189 -6.04 1.75 17.82
CA ALA A 189 -4.93 0.90 17.40
C ALA A 189 -5.21 -0.57 17.71
N LYS A 190 -5.65 -0.89 18.94
CA LYS A 190 -6.00 -2.26 19.34
C LYS A 190 -7.14 -2.85 18.50
N LYS A 191 -8.18 -2.06 18.18
CA LYS A 191 -9.27 -2.48 17.29
C LYS A 191 -8.79 -2.70 15.86
N ALA A 192 -7.93 -1.82 15.34
CA ALA A 192 -7.35 -1.95 14.00
C ALA A 192 -6.49 -3.22 13.89
N LEU A 193 -5.67 -3.51 14.91
CA LEU A 193 -4.87 -4.72 14.99
C LEU A 193 -5.73 -5.98 15.14
N ALA A 194 -6.78 -5.94 15.97
CA ALA A 194 -7.73 -7.05 16.08
C ALA A 194 -8.45 -7.36 14.76
N HIS A 195 -8.66 -6.35 13.90
CA HIS A 195 -9.16 -6.57 12.54
C HIS A 195 -8.15 -7.33 11.66
N LEU A 196 -6.85 -7.04 11.77
CA LEU A 196 -5.79 -7.79 11.07
C LEU A 196 -5.68 -9.24 11.56
N ASP A 197 -5.86 -9.48 12.86
CA ASP A 197 -5.84 -10.82 13.42
C ASP A 197 -7.00 -11.68 12.92
N ARG A 198 -8.19 -11.10 12.77
CA ARG A 198 -9.37 -11.82 12.26
C ARG A 198 -9.32 -12.12 10.76
N LYS A 199 -8.52 -11.38 9.99
CA LYS A 199 -8.47 -11.54 8.52
C LYS A 199 -7.98 -12.94 8.11
N GLY A 200 -7.11 -13.56 8.92
CA GLY A 200 -6.43 -14.80 8.55
C GLY A 200 -5.46 -14.62 7.37
N GLY A 201 -4.48 -15.51 7.23
CA GLY A 201 -3.50 -15.44 6.13
C GLY A 201 -2.55 -14.23 6.20
N THR A 202 -1.96 -13.92 5.05
CA THR A 202 -0.99 -12.84 4.84
C THR A 202 -1.69 -11.47 4.84
N VAL A 203 -1.06 -10.50 5.50
CA VAL A 203 -1.49 -9.10 5.58
C VAL A 203 -0.82 -8.31 4.47
N SER A 204 -1.62 -7.70 3.60
CA SER A 204 -1.13 -6.88 2.48
C SER A 204 -0.70 -5.48 2.94
N GLY A 205 0.03 -4.76 2.07
CA GLY A 205 0.34 -3.35 2.27
C GLY A 205 -0.91 -2.49 2.48
N GLU A 206 -1.97 -2.70 1.70
CA GLU A 206 -3.23 -1.97 1.83
C GLU A 206 -3.93 -2.25 3.17
N ASP A 207 -3.89 -3.49 3.65
CA ASP A 207 -4.44 -3.86 4.95
C ASP A 207 -3.70 -3.13 6.08
N MET A 208 -2.36 -3.16 6.03
CA MET A 208 -1.51 -2.50 7.00
C MET A 208 -1.73 -0.99 6.98
N ALA A 209 -1.77 -0.37 5.79
CA ALA A 209 -1.98 1.06 5.64
C ALA A 209 -3.35 1.49 6.15
N ARG A 210 -4.38 0.67 5.93
CA ARG A 210 -5.72 0.89 6.46
C ARG A 210 -5.76 0.74 7.97
N ALA A 211 -5.10 -0.27 8.53
CA ALA A 211 -5.03 -0.49 9.96
C ALA A 211 -4.34 0.68 10.66
N ILE A 212 -3.16 1.09 10.18
CA ILE A 212 -2.42 2.24 10.73
C ILE A 212 -3.26 3.51 10.61
N LYS A 213 -3.83 3.80 9.43
CA LYS A 213 -4.70 4.97 9.26
C LYS A 213 -5.87 4.95 10.23
N THR A 214 -6.51 3.81 10.44
CA THR A 214 -7.69 3.70 11.33
C THR A 214 -7.29 3.82 12.79
N GLY A 215 -6.19 3.18 13.18
CA GLY A 215 -5.66 3.17 14.53
C GLY A 215 -4.75 4.36 14.86
N THR A 216 -4.79 5.43 14.06
CA THR A 216 -4.13 6.73 14.33
C THR A 216 -5.06 7.91 13.95
N ALA A 217 -6.31 7.62 13.59
CA ALA A 217 -7.27 8.60 13.07
C ALA A 217 -8.01 9.38 14.16
N ASP A 218 -7.88 9.01 15.43
CA ASP A 218 -8.55 9.66 16.55
C ASP A 218 -7.81 10.92 17.02
N HIS A 219 -6.66 11.25 16.41
CA HIS A 219 -5.89 12.47 16.63
C HIS A 219 -5.64 12.74 18.14
N ASP A 220 -5.55 11.68 18.95
CA ASP A 220 -5.35 11.76 20.40
C ASP A 220 -3.91 12.19 20.77
N GLY A 221 -3.09 12.40 19.75
CA GLY A 221 -1.69 12.78 19.88
C GLY A 221 -0.79 11.62 20.29
N GLN A 222 -1.17 10.36 20.04
CA GLN A 222 -0.41 9.16 20.37
C GLN A 222 0.07 8.35 19.15
N ALA A 223 -0.18 8.84 17.93
CA ALA A 223 0.30 8.22 16.68
C ALA A 223 1.82 7.97 16.67
N ALA A 224 2.63 8.80 17.34
CA ALA A 224 4.06 8.60 17.51
C ALA A 224 4.44 8.09 18.92
N GLY A 225 3.47 7.76 19.76
CA GLY A 225 3.63 7.34 21.15
C GLY A 225 3.21 5.89 21.36
N ALA A 226 2.11 5.66 22.07
CA ALA A 226 1.61 4.34 22.42
C ALA A 226 1.19 3.53 21.17
N GLU A 227 0.52 4.16 20.21
CA GLU A 227 0.00 3.50 19.00
C GLU A 227 1.13 2.93 18.14
N ALA A 228 2.21 3.71 17.95
CA ALA A 228 3.40 3.26 17.24
C ALA A 228 3.99 1.97 17.85
N LYS A 229 4.08 1.91 19.19
CA LYS A 229 4.60 0.73 19.90
C LYS A 229 3.70 -0.48 19.74
N GLU A 230 2.37 -0.30 19.74
CA GLU A 230 1.42 -1.40 19.53
C GLU A 230 1.52 -1.98 18.11
N PHE A 231 1.60 -1.13 17.08
CA PHE A 231 1.83 -1.59 15.71
C PHE A 231 3.17 -2.32 15.55
N GLU A 232 4.26 -1.82 16.15
CA GLU A 232 5.58 -2.49 16.12
C GLU A 232 5.59 -3.84 16.85
N LYS A 233 4.95 -3.90 18.02
CA LYS A 233 4.82 -5.13 18.80
C LYS A 233 3.96 -6.16 18.10
N TRP A 234 2.87 -5.73 17.46
CA TRP A 234 2.04 -6.62 16.67
C TRP A 234 2.78 -7.14 15.43
N ALA A 235 3.49 -6.25 14.73
CA ALA A 235 4.27 -6.59 13.54
C ALA A 235 5.38 -7.61 13.84
N SER A 236 6.12 -7.43 14.94
CA SER A 236 7.18 -8.37 15.34
C SER A 236 6.64 -9.76 15.70
N LYS A 237 5.44 -9.84 16.29
CA LYS A 237 4.78 -11.12 16.58
C LYS A 237 4.19 -11.80 15.35
N ASN A 238 3.85 -11.04 14.33
CA ASN A 238 3.18 -11.52 13.12
C ASN A 238 4.09 -11.41 11.88
N GLU A 239 5.41 -11.43 12.04
CA GLU A 239 6.35 -11.13 10.96
C GLU A 239 6.16 -12.06 9.75
N SER A 240 5.89 -13.35 9.99
CA SER A 240 5.63 -14.34 8.95
C SER A 240 4.33 -14.12 8.18
N ARG A 241 3.43 -13.28 8.71
CA ARG A 241 2.17 -12.90 8.07
C ARG A 241 2.29 -11.58 7.31
N LEU A 242 3.39 -10.85 7.41
CA LEU A 242 3.56 -9.57 6.73
C LEU A 242 4.08 -9.77 5.32
N SER A 243 3.31 -9.31 4.33
CA SER A 243 3.82 -9.09 2.97
C SER A 243 4.99 -8.09 2.96
N PRO A 244 5.87 -8.13 1.94
CA PRO A 244 6.90 -7.10 1.73
C PRO A 244 6.32 -5.68 1.75
N GLU A 245 5.15 -5.47 1.15
CA GLU A 245 4.42 -4.19 1.09
C GLU A 245 4.00 -3.74 2.50
N ALA A 246 3.46 -4.67 3.31
CA ALA A 246 3.08 -4.36 4.69
C ALA A 246 4.28 -3.94 5.54
N LYS A 247 5.46 -4.54 5.30
CA LYS A 247 6.72 -4.13 5.96
C LYS A 247 7.12 -2.71 5.53
N GLU A 248 7.05 -2.37 4.24
CA GLU A 248 7.35 -1.00 3.78
C GLU A 248 6.35 0.03 4.31
N VAL A 249 5.06 -0.31 4.41
CA VAL A 249 4.07 0.58 5.04
C VAL A 249 4.43 0.85 6.51
N LEU A 250 4.82 -0.19 7.27
CA LEU A 250 5.29 -0.02 8.64
C LEU A 250 6.55 0.84 8.73
N ASP A 251 7.48 0.72 7.79
CA ASP A 251 8.69 1.54 7.76
C ASP A 251 8.39 3.01 7.45
N VAL A 252 7.43 3.28 6.54
CA VAL A 252 6.91 4.64 6.32
C VAL A 252 6.30 5.17 7.62
N TYR A 253 5.48 4.39 8.30
CA TYR A 253 4.89 4.81 9.57
C TYR A 253 5.97 5.14 10.61
N ARG A 254 6.96 4.24 10.80
CA ARG A 254 8.13 4.46 11.68
C ARG A 254 8.91 5.72 11.36
N LYS A 255 9.11 6.01 10.07
CA LYS A 255 9.82 7.21 9.62
C LYS A 255 9.12 8.48 10.11
N HIS A 256 7.80 8.57 9.93
CA HIS A 256 7.02 9.74 10.34
C HIS A 256 6.91 9.83 11.87
N THR A 257 6.69 8.72 12.57
CA THR A 257 6.59 8.72 14.04
C THR A 257 7.92 9.06 14.72
N LYS A 258 9.06 8.55 14.22
CA LYS A 258 10.38 8.94 14.72
C LYS A 258 10.69 10.41 14.51
N ALA A 259 10.26 11.00 13.39
CA ALA A 259 10.43 12.42 13.14
C ALA A 259 9.66 13.28 14.15
N ALA A 260 8.43 12.89 14.50
CA ALA A 260 7.65 13.55 15.55
C ALA A 260 8.28 13.35 16.95
N GLN A 261 8.71 12.13 17.28
CA GLN A 261 9.40 11.82 18.54
C GLN A 261 10.69 12.64 18.71
N ALA A 262 11.47 12.82 17.64
CA ALA A 262 12.69 13.64 17.66
C ALA A 262 12.42 15.11 17.99
N GLN A 263 11.19 15.58 17.77
CA GLN A 263 10.73 16.92 18.15
C GLN A 263 10.03 16.93 19.52
N GLY A 264 10.12 15.83 20.28
CA GLY A 264 9.48 15.69 21.60
C GLY A 264 7.97 15.48 21.54
N ARG A 265 7.39 15.20 20.36
CA ARG A 265 5.95 15.02 20.18
C ARG A 265 5.59 13.54 20.17
N THR A 266 4.47 13.20 20.79
CA THR A 266 3.88 11.85 20.76
C THR A 266 2.85 11.68 19.65
N GLY A 267 2.51 12.74 18.92
CA GLY A 267 1.52 12.74 17.86
C GLY A 267 2.03 13.36 16.56
N LEU A 268 1.37 12.99 15.45
CA LEU A 268 1.60 13.57 14.13
C LEU A 268 0.64 14.75 13.92
N THR A 269 1.13 15.84 13.33
CA THR A 269 0.24 16.93 12.86
C THR A 269 -0.63 16.46 11.69
N ASP A 270 -1.72 17.15 11.39
CA ASP A 270 -2.57 16.81 10.23
C ASP A 270 -1.81 16.79 8.91
N THR A 271 -0.83 17.69 8.75
CA THR A 271 0.01 17.75 7.55
C THR A 271 0.93 16.52 7.47
N GLU A 272 1.54 16.11 8.58
CA GLU A 272 2.38 14.91 8.66
C GLU A 272 1.54 13.65 8.47
N SER A 273 0.37 13.55 9.11
CA SER A 273 -0.57 12.46 8.95
C SER A 273 -1.05 12.34 7.50
N ALA A 274 -1.33 13.46 6.82
CA ALA A 274 -1.70 13.46 5.41
C ALA A 274 -0.53 13.02 4.50
N ALA A 275 0.69 13.49 4.77
CA ALA A 275 1.90 13.11 4.04
C ALA A 275 2.21 11.61 4.22
N MET A 276 2.18 11.13 5.46
CA MET A 276 2.32 9.72 5.82
C MET A 276 1.27 8.87 5.11
N ASN A 277 -0.01 9.23 5.18
CA ASN A 277 -1.08 8.48 4.51
C ASN A 277 -0.90 8.44 2.98
N ARG A 278 -0.39 9.52 2.37
CA ARG A 278 -0.08 9.55 0.94
C ARG A 278 1.10 8.62 0.60
N GLU A 279 2.14 8.63 1.41
CA GLU A 279 3.32 7.77 1.24
C GLU A 279 2.96 6.29 1.46
N MET A 280 2.21 5.96 2.52
CA MET A 280 1.69 4.62 2.79
C MET A 280 0.80 4.10 1.66
N ARG A 281 -0.07 4.93 1.08
CA ARG A 281 -0.86 4.54 -0.12
C ARG A 281 0.03 4.25 -1.32
N LYS A 282 1.11 5.02 -1.51
CA LYS A 282 2.04 4.81 -2.61
C LYS A 282 2.79 3.50 -2.46
N VAL A 283 3.25 3.18 -1.25
CA VAL A 283 4.02 1.95 -1.00
C VAL A 283 3.13 0.71 -0.85
N GLY A 284 1.95 0.86 -0.24
CA GLY A 284 1.05 -0.25 0.08
C GLY A 284 0.11 -0.68 -1.05
N ALA A 285 -0.04 0.13 -2.11
CA ALA A 285 -0.87 -0.18 -3.28
C ALA A 285 -0.06 -0.63 -4.52
N GLY A 286 1.26 -0.72 -4.40
CA GLY A 286 2.14 -1.16 -5.48
C GLY A 286 3.02 -2.30 -5.02
N ASP A 287 3.31 -3.21 -5.93
CA ASP A 287 4.14 -4.37 -5.66
C ASP A 287 5.60 -3.95 -5.42
N VAL A 288 6.16 -4.32 -4.27
CA VAL A 288 7.50 -3.91 -3.84
C VAL A 288 8.58 -4.56 -4.70
N SER A 289 8.40 -5.83 -5.09
CA SER A 289 9.39 -6.54 -5.89
C SER A 289 9.42 -5.97 -7.31
N ALA A 290 8.26 -5.72 -7.93
CA ALA A 290 8.14 -5.05 -9.23
C ALA A 290 8.70 -3.62 -9.20
N ARG A 291 8.46 -2.86 -8.13
CA ARG A 291 9.03 -1.50 -7.97
C ARG A 291 10.55 -1.55 -7.86
N LYS A 292 11.11 -2.44 -7.05
CA LYS A 292 12.56 -2.61 -6.92
C LYS A 292 13.20 -3.06 -8.23
N ALA A 293 12.53 -3.93 -8.99
CA ALA A 293 12.99 -4.35 -10.30
C ALA A 293 13.01 -3.20 -11.31
N THR A 294 11.94 -2.38 -11.35
CA THR A 294 11.88 -1.20 -12.23
C THR A 294 12.86 -0.09 -11.81
N GLU A 295 13.11 0.10 -10.53
CA GLU A 295 14.17 1.01 -10.03
C GLU A 295 15.58 0.58 -10.45
N LYS A 296 15.83 -0.73 -10.61
CA LYS A 296 17.09 -1.22 -11.19
C LYS A 296 17.20 -0.86 -12.67
N LEU A 297 16.13 -1.03 -13.45
CA LEU A 297 16.08 -0.62 -14.86
C LEU A 297 16.29 0.88 -15.06
N ASP A 298 15.83 1.72 -14.12
CA ASP A 298 16.07 3.16 -14.16
C ASP A 298 17.55 3.55 -13.98
N LYS A 299 18.35 2.68 -13.35
CA LYS A 299 19.80 2.90 -13.18
C LYS A 299 20.61 2.44 -14.39
N GLU A 300 20.00 1.71 -15.33
CA GLU A 300 20.67 1.28 -16.55
C GLU A 300 20.75 2.43 -17.55
N ASN A 301 21.92 2.67 -18.13
CA ASN A 301 22.08 3.69 -19.16
C ASN A 301 21.78 3.09 -20.54
N GLY A 302 21.02 3.83 -21.36
CA GLY A 302 20.70 3.44 -22.74
C GLY A 302 19.34 2.73 -22.91
N PRO A 303 19.12 2.13 -24.10
CA PRO A 303 17.91 1.37 -24.39
C PRO A 303 17.80 0.11 -23.53
N ILE A 304 16.58 -0.22 -23.12
CA ILE A 304 16.23 -1.40 -22.34
C ILE A 304 15.87 -2.53 -23.29
N SER A 305 16.62 -3.63 -23.19
CA SER A 305 16.45 -4.83 -24.01
C SER A 305 15.28 -5.71 -23.55
N GLY A 306 14.88 -6.66 -24.40
CA GLY A 306 13.90 -7.68 -24.01
C GLY A 306 14.37 -8.50 -22.81
N GLU A 307 15.67 -8.78 -22.71
CA GLU A 307 16.27 -9.53 -21.60
C GLU A 307 16.27 -8.73 -20.31
N ASP A 308 16.61 -7.44 -20.36
CA ASP A 308 16.63 -6.58 -19.18
C ASP A 308 15.22 -6.53 -18.58
N LEU A 309 14.22 -6.32 -19.43
CA LEU A 309 12.83 -6.31 -18.98
C LEU A 309 12.35 -7.69 -18.53
N THR A 310 12.73 -8.77 -19.21
CA THR A 310 12.36 -10.15 -18.80
C THR A 310 12.96 -10.49 -17.44
N LYS A 311 14.22 -10.10 -17.21
CA LYS A 311 14.92 -10.29 -15.93
C LYS A 311 14.25 -9.47 -14.84
N ALA A 312 13.93 -8.20 -15.10
CA ALA A 312 13.23 -7.36 -14.15
C ALA A 312 11.85 -7.93 -13.79
N ILE A 313 11.06 -8.38 -14.78
CA ILE A 313 9.78 -9.06 -14.53
C ILE A 313 10.02 -10.32 -13.69
N ARG A 314 11.03 -11.14 -14.00
CA ARG A 314 11.35 -12.32 -13.20
C ARG A 314 11.67 -12.00 -11.75
N GLU A 315 12.45 -10.96 -11.49
CA GLU A 315 12.75 -10.51 -10.14
C GLU A 315 11.52 -9.92 -9.43
N GLY A 316 10.68 -9.21 -10.18
CA GLY A 316 9.51 -8.48 -9.68
C GLY A 316 8.21 -9.27 -9.62
N ILE A 317 8.25 -10.58 -9.87
CA ILE A 317 7.10 -11.49 -9.65
C ILE A 317 7.48 -12.71 -8.80
N SER A 318 8.69 -12.73 -8.24
CA SER A 318 9.27 -13.91 -7.61
C SER A 318 8.85 -14.08 -6.14
N ASP A 319 8.22 -13.09 -5.52
CA ASP A 319 7.68 -13.22 -4.16
C ASP A 319 6.38 -14.01 -4.16
N THR A 320 6.44 -15.13 -3.45
CA THR A 320 5.48 -16.24 -3.37
C THR A 320 4.16 -15.92 -2.66
N ASP A 321 3.51 -14.78 -2.92
CA ASP A 321 2.19 -14.49 -2.33
C ASP A 321 1.00 -14.91 -3.21
N GLY A 322 1.26 -15.37 -4.44
CA GLY A 322 0.25 -16.01 -5.31
C GLY A 322 -0.86 -15.07 -5.77
N HIS A 323 -0.78 -13.77 -5.49
CA HIS A 323 -1.84 -12.79 -5.73
C HIS A 323 -1.26 -11.45 -6.20
N SER A 324 -0.66 -11.38 -7.39
CA SER A 324 0.00 -10.11 -7.76
C SER A 324 0.17 -9.83 -9.26
N THR A 325 -0.33 -10.67 -10.17
CA THR A 325 -0.13 -10.44 -11.62
C THR A 325 -0.77 -9.16 -12.15
N THR A 326 -1.70 -8.53 -11.41
CA THR A 326 -2.33 -7.26 -11.81
C THR A 326 -1.70 -6.02 -11.18
N SER A 327 -1.09 -6.11 -10.00
CA SER A 327 -0.36 -5.01 -9.35
C SER A 327 1.04 -4.88 -9.91
N GLU A 328 1.77 -5.98 -10.02
CA GLU A 328 3.10 -6.06 -10.65
C GLU A 328 3.04 -5.55 -12.09
N LEU A 329 2.09 -6.05 -12.88
CA LEU A 329 1.90 -5.63 -14.26
C LEU A 329 1.67 -4.13 -14.37
N LYS A 330 0.84 -3.54 -13.50
CA LYS A 330 0.59 -2.09 -13.50
C LYS A 330 1.86 -1.30 -13.21
N GLU A 331 2.74 -1.78 -12.33
CA GLU A 331 4.04 -1.12 -12.09
C GLU A 331 4.94 -1.20 -13.33
N PHE A 332 5.04 -2.38 -13.98
CA PHE A 332 5.80 -2.51 -15.23
C PHE A 332 5.20 -1.69 -16.38
N GLU A 333 3.88 -1.62 -16.53
CA GLU A 333 3.19 -0.81 -17.54
C GLU A 333 3.41 0.69 -17.31
N LYS A 334 3.29 1.14 -16.07
CA LYS A 334 3.50 2.54 -15.69
C LYS A 334 4.97 2.95 -15.88
N TRP A 335 5.90 2.08 -15.51
CA TRP A 335 7.31 2.30 -15.74
C TRP A 335 7.63 2.34 -17.24
N ALA A 336 7.09 1.39 -18.02
CA ALA A 336 7.24 1.31 -19.46
C ALA A 336 6.68 2.54 -20.19
N ALA A 337 5.52 3.04 -19.77
CA ALA A 337 4.91 4.24 -20.34
C ALA A 337 5.77 5.50 -20.10
N LYS A 338 6.44 5.60 -18.95
CA LYS A 338 7.37 6.71 -18.65
C LYS A 338 8.69 6.60 -19.39
N ASN A 339 9.13 5.37 -19.69
CA ASN A 339 10.41 5.07 -20.32
C ASN A 339 10.24 4.61 -21.78
N GLU A 340 9.15 5.01 -22.46
CA GLU A 340 8.80 4.46 -23.77
C GLU A 340 9.92 4.62 -24.82
N SER A 341 10.61 5.76 -24.81
CA SER A 341 11.73 6.05 -25.71
C SER A 341 12.96 5.17 -25.46
N ARG A 342 13.05 4.53 -24.29
CA ARG A 342 14.13 3.60 -23.94
C ARG A 342 13.76 2.15 -24.27
N LEU A 343 12.49 1.83 -24.53
CA LEU A 343 12.09 0.44 -24.79
C LEU A 343 12.40 0.03 -26.24
N THR A 344 13.23 -1.00 -26.38
CA THR A 344 13.41 -1.69 -27.66
C THR A 344 12.11 -2.36 -28.12
N PRO A 345 11.94 -2.64 -29.44
CA PRO A 345 10.79 -3.40 -29.94
C PRO A 345 10.62 -4.76 -29.24
N GLU A 346 11.72 -5.38 -28.85
CA GLU A 346 11.77 -6.63 -28.10
C GLU A 346 11.23 -6.48 -26.69
N ALA A 347 11.68 -5.46 -25.94
CA ALA A 347 11.13 -5.13 -24.63
C ALA A 347 9.62 -4.85 -24.72
N LYS A 348 9.16 -4.15 -25.77
CA LYS A 348 7.72 -3.96 -25.99
C LYS A 348 6.99 -5.29 -26.21
N ASN A 349 7.59 -6.26 -26.87
CA ASN A 349 7.00 -7.61 -27.05
C ASN A 349 7.03 -8.45 -25.78
N VAL A 350 8.07 -8.32 -24.95
CA VAL A 350 8.13 -8.92 -23.61
C VAL A 350 6.98 -8.39 -22.75
N LEU A 351 6.78 -7.06 -22.71
CA LEU A 351 5.67 -6.45 -21.96
C LEU A 351 4.31 -6.94 -22.48
N LYS A 352 4.11 -6.99 -23.80
CA LYS A 352 2.87 -7.54 -24.39
C LYS A 352 2.62 -8.99 -24.01
N THR A 353 3.68 -9.80 -23.93
CA THR A 353 3.60 -11.20 -23.52
C THR A 353 3.18 -11.31 -22.06
N TYR A 354 3.72 -10.45 -21.19
CA TYR A 354 3.31 -10.35 -19.80
C TYR A 354 1.83 -9.97 -19.69
N GLN A 355 1.42 -8.90 -20.38
CA GLN A 355 0.02 -8.43 -20.40
C GLN A 355 -0.95 -9.53 -20.82
N ALA A 356 -0.61 -10.29 -21.86
CA ALA A 356 -1.44 -11.39 -22.33
C ALA A 356 -1.55 -12.53 -21.31
N ALA A 357 -0.44 -12.89 -20.66
CA ALA A 357 -0.41 -13.93 -19.65
C ALA A 357 -1.19 -13.53 -18.38
N ALA A 358 -0.96 -12.31 -17.87
CA ALA A 358 -1.69 -11.76 -16.73
C ALA A 358 -3.20 -11.63 -17.00
N LYS A 359 -3.59 -11.17 -18.20
CA LYS A 359 -5.00 -11.10 -18.60
C LYS A 359 -5.66 -12.47 -18.67
N LYS A 360 -4.94 -13.50 -19.13
CA LYS A 360 -5.43 -14.88 -19.19
C LYS A 360 -5.62 -15.47 -17.79
N ALA A 361 -4.71 -15.16 -16.86
CA ALA A 361 -4.75 -15.64 -15.49
C ALA A 361 -5.89 -15.00 -14.67
N GLY A 362 -6.18 -13.72 -14.90
CA GLY A 362 -7.25 -13.02 -14.19
C GLY A 362 -6.88 -12.67 -12.74
N PRO A 363 -7.86 -12.40 -11.86
CA PRO A 363 -7.63 -11.90 -10.50
C PRO A 363 -6.96 -12.91 -9.56
N GLU A 364 -7.02 -14.20 -9.90
CA GLU A 364 -6.44 -15.29 -9.09
C GLU A 364 -4.91 -15.40 -9.26
N GLY A 365 -4.30 -14.66 -10.20
CA GLY A 365 -2.87 -14.74 -10.46
C GLY A 365 -2.47 -15.91 -11.37
N MET A 366 -1.21 -15.92 -11.81
CA MET A 366 -0.65 -17.00 -12.64
C MET A 366 -0.20 -18.16 -11.77
N THR A 367 -0.53 -19.39 -12.15
CA THR A 367 0.08 -20.59 -11.57
C THR A 367 1.56 -20.68 -11.97
N THR A 368 2.37 -21.42 -11.22
CA THR A 368 3.79 -21.65 -11.55
C THR A 368 3.99 -22.12 -13.00
N LYS A 369 3.12 -23.02 -13.49
CA LYS A 369 3.18 -23.53 -14.86
C LYS A 369 2.88 -22.44 -15.90
N GLU A 370 1.97 -21.53 -15.60
CA GLU A 370 1.64 -20.39 -16.47
C GLU A 370 2.77 -19.37 -16.47
N THR A 371 3.34 -19.08 -15.30
CA THR A 371 4.53 -18.24 -15.13
C THR A 371 5.71 -18.78 -15.92
N ASP A 372 6.01 -20.08 -15.82
CA ASP A 372 7.07 -20.73 -16.61
C ASP A 372 6.82 -20.66 -18.11
N SER A 373 5.56 -20.84 -18.52
CA SER A 373 5.18 -20.78 -19.93
C SER A 373 5.29 -19.35 -20.48
N MET A 374 4.94 -18.36 -19.66
CA MET A 374 5.12 -16.95 -19.97
C MET A 374 6.61 -16.62 -20.12
N PHE A 375 7.47 -17.02 -19.19
CA PHE A 375 8.91 -16.77 -19.31
C PHE A 375 9.52 -17.44 -20.53
N LYS A 376 9.14 -18.69 -20.85
CA LYS A 376 9.54 -19.34 -22.10
C LYS A 376 9.09 -18.60 -23.36
N ALA A 377 7.97 -17.89 -23.30
CA ALA A 377 7.50 -17.05 -24.41
C ALA A 377 8.29 -15.74 -24.47
N MET A 378 8.59 -15.12 -23.32
CA MET A 378 9.42 -13.91 -23.21
C MET A 378 10.85 -14.14 -23.70
N ASP A 379 11.45 -15.29 -23.37
CA ASP A 379 12.80 -15.67 -23.77
C ASP A 379 12.98 -15.74 -25.31
N ARG A 380 11.89 -15.73 -26.08
CA ARG A 380 11.94 -15.64 -27.56
C ARG A 380 12.23 -14.23 -28.06
N PHE A 381 12.05 -13.21 -27.22
CA PHE A 381 12.23 -11.79 -27.55
C PHE A 381 13.57 -11.27 -27.04
N GLN A 382 14.62 -12.07 -27.15
CA GLN A 382 15.98 -11.63 -26.86
C GLN A 382 16.41 -10.54 -27.86
N THR A 383 16.86 -9.39 -27.33
CA THR A 383 17.49 -8.34 -28.13
C THR A 383 18.80 -8.84 -28.72
N PHE A 384 19.59 -9.59 -27.94
CA PHE A 384 20.84 -10.20 -28.34
C PHE A 384 20.81 -11.69 -28.00
N ARG A 385 20.88 -12.52 -29.02
CA ARG A 385 20.93 -13.98 -28.86
C ARG A 385 22.33 -14.48 -28.50
N ASP A 386 23.37 -13.68 -28.74
CA ASP A 386 24.74 -13.95 -28.33
C ASP A 386 25.25 -12.98 -27.24
N SER A 387 25.88 -13.54 -26.21
CA SER A 387 26.31 -12.81 -25.02
C SER A 387 27.64 -12.07 -25.20
N SER A 388 28.56 -12.59 -26.02
CA SER A 388 29.87 -11.97 -26.24
C SER A 388 29.72 -10.74 -27.14
N MET A 389 28.88 -10.84 -28.17
CA MET A 389 28.46 -9.74 -29.04
C MET A 389 27.69 -8.67 -28.26
N ARG A 390 26.73 -9.04 -27.40
CA ARG A 390 26.04 -8.09 -26.52
C ARG A 390 27.01 -7.27 -25.68
N ASN A 391 27.93 -7.93 -24.98
CA ASN A 391 28.91 -7.27 -24.11
C ASN A 391 29.83 -6.33 -24.89
N ALA A 392 30.17 -6.69 -26.14
CA ALA A 392 30.98 -5.86 -27.00
C ALA A 392 30.25 -4.59 -27.46
N LEU A 393 28.97 -4.72 -27.82
CA LEU A 393 28.14 -3.61 -28.32
C LEU A 393 27.66 -2.68 -27.20
N GLN A 394 27.40 -3.20 -25.99
CA GLN A 394 27.05 -2.38 -24.82
C GLN A 394 28.16 -1.37 -24.46
N GLY A 395 29.42 -1.70 -24.76
CA GLY A 395 30.53 -0.76 -24.63
C GLY A 395 30.40 0.49 -25.52
N LEU A 396 29.72 0.36 -26.67
CA LEU A 396 29.42 1.47 -27.58
C LEU A 396 28.19 2.26 -27.13
N ASP A 397 27.21 1.61 -26.51
CA ASP A 397 26.02 2.31 -25.97
C ASP A 397 26.37 3.29 -24.87
N ASN A 398 27.35 2.95 -24.03
CA ASN A 398 27.88 3.82 -22.98
C ASN A 398 28.67 5.03 -23.53
N LYS A 399 28.96 5.07 -24.84
CA LYS A 399 29.70 6.17 -25.47
C LYS A 399 28.75 7.26 -25.94
N ASN A 400 28.87 8.45 -25.35
CA ASN A 400 28.09 9.60 -25.77
C ASN A 400 28.52 10.08 -27.17
N GLY A 401 27.54 10.38 -28.02
CA GLY A 401 27.75 10.95 -29.36
C GLY A 401 27.85 9.91 -30.49
N GLN A 402 28.54 10.29 -31.57
CA GLN A 402 28.70 9.46 -32.75
C GLN A 402 29.68 8.30 -32.51
N ILE A 403 29.36 7.15 -33.09
CA ILE A 403 30.18 5.94 -33.09
C ILE A 403 30.94 5.90 -34.41
N ASN A 404 32.27 5.92 -34.34
CA ASN A 404 33.13 5.82 -35.53
C ASN A 404 33.41 4.36 -35.91
N GLY A 405 33.94 4.16 -37.12
CA GLY A 405 34.26 2.84 -37.65
C GLY A 405 35.29 2.10 -36.80
N LYS A 406 36.26 2.80 -36.22
CA LYS A 406 37.28 2.18 -35.36
C LYS A 406 36.64 1.57 -34.10
N ASP A 407 35.73 2.30 -33.45
CA ASP A 407 35.02 1.82 -32.27
C ASP A 407 34.14 0.61 -32.62
N LEU A 408 33.37 0.69 -33.71
CA LEU A 408 32.50 -0.40 -34.15
C LEU A 408 33.28 -1.65 -34.58
N THR A 409 34.39 -1.46 -35.28
CA THR A 409 35.30 -2.56 -35.67
C THR A 409 35.87 -3.27 -34.44
N ALA A 410 36.28 -2.51 -33.42
CA ALA A 410 36.79 -3.08 -32.18
C ALA A 410 35.72 -3.88 -31.43
N ALA A 411 34.47 -3.41 -31.41
CA ALA A 411 33.35 -4.13 -30.82
C ALA A 411 33.05 -5.43 -31.58
N ILE A 412 32.91 -5.39 -32.91
CA ILE A 412 32.67 -6.59 -33.73
C ILE A 412 33.81 -7.60 -33.55
N LYS A 413 35.07 -7.14 -33.61
CA LYS A 413 36.25 -7.99 -33.39
C LYS A 413 36.21 -8.66 -32.03
N LYS A 414 35.78 -7.96 -30.97
CA LYS A 414 35.68 -8.53 -29.62
C LYS A 414 34.51 -9.49 -29.49
N GLY A 415 33.37 -9.14 -30.08
CA GLY A 415 32.11 -9.87 -29.97
C GLY A 415 32.00 -11.10 -30.86
N ALA A 416 32.86 -11.24 -31.88
CA ALA A 416 32.85 -12.39 -32.80
C ALA A 416 34.16 -13.20 -32.78
N ALA A 417 35.03 -12.96 -31.78
CA ALA A 417 36.35 -13.59 -31.68
C ALA A 417 36.40 -14.83 -30.80
N ASP A 418 35.33 -15.20 -30.11
CA ASP A 418 35.30 -16.45 -29.32
C ASP A 418 35.26 -17.71 -30.21
N HIS A 419 35.14 -17.52 -31.53
CA HIS A 419 35.26 -18.56 -32.56
C HIS A 419 34.30 -19.74 -32.35
N ASP A 420 33.15 -19.49 -31.72
CA ASP A 420 32.10 -20.49 -31.50
C ASP A 420 31.37 -20.92 -32.79
N GLY A 421 31.71 -20.28 -33.91
CA GLY A 421 31.12 -20.52 -35.22
C GLY A 421 29.78 -19.82 -35.43
N GLN A 422 29.56 -18.67 -34.78
CA GLN A 422 28.35 -17.85 -34.95
C GLN A 422 28.61 -16.47 -35.58
N ALA A 423 29.84 -16.18 -36.00
CA ALA A 423 30.22 -14.91 -36.66
C ALA A 423 29.39 -14.54 -37.90
N ALA A 424 28.74 -15.50 -38.56
CA ALA A 424 27.82 -15.28 -39.66
C ALA A 424 26.35 -15.64 -39.33
N GLY A 425 26.09 -16.05 -38.09
CA GLY A 425 24.79 -16.47 -37.59
C GLY A 425 24.25 -15.48 -36.58
N VAL A 426 24.29 -15.89 -35.32
CA VAL A 426 23.68 -15.14 -34.22
C VAL A 426 24.39 -13.80 -33.97
N GLU A 427 25.71 -13.81 -33.86
CA GLU A 427 26.53 -12.61 -33.61
C GLU A 427 26.34 -11.55 -34.71
N PHE A 428 26.28 -11.99 -35.97
CA PHE A 428 26.00 -11.12 -37.10
C PHE A 428 24.59 -10.50 -37.00
N THR A 429 23.58 -11.31 -36.69
CA THR A 429 22.19 -10.85 -36.55
C THR A 429 22.10 -9.77 -35.46
N ASP A 430 22.78 -9.99 -34.35
CA ASP A 430 22.86 -9.11 -33.20
C ASP A 430 23.59 -7.80 -33.52
N ALA A 431 24.73 -7.86 -34.19
CA ALA A 431 25.47 -6.69 -34.65
C ALA A 431 24.66 -5.83 -35.63
N MET A 432 23.97 -6.47 -36.60
CA MET A 432 23.13 -5.76 -37.56
C MET A 432 21.92 -5.11 -36.90
N LYS A 433 21.32 -5.78 -35.92
CA LYS A 433 20.19 -5.24 -35.16
C LYS A 433 20.60 -4.01 -34.36
N TRP A 434 21.71 -4.07 -33.63
CA TRP A 434 22.25 -2.92 -32.91
C TRP A 434 22.58 -1.76 -33.86
N ALA A 435 23.22 -2.06 -35.00
CA ALA A 435 23.58 -1.05 -35.99
C ALA A 435 22.34 -0.34 -36.58
N ARG A 436 21.24 -1.06 -36.82
CA ARG A 436 19.97 -0.49 -37.28
C ARG A 436 19.33 0.40 -36.21
N GLN A 437 19.35 -0.03 -34.96
CA GLN A 437 18.80 0.76 -33.83
C GLN A 437 19.62 2.02 -33.54
N ASN A 438 20.91 2.02 -33.87
CA ASN A 438 21.82 3.13 -33.64
C ASN A 438 22.27 3.82 -34.93
N TYR A 439 21.54 3.66 -36.03
CA TYR A 439 21.98 4.08 -37.37
C TYR A 439 22.32 5.58 -37.47
N ASP A 440 21.59 6.43 -36.75
CA ASP A 440 21.81 7.88 -36.69
C ASP A 440 23.06 8.26 -35.89
N ARG A 441 23.53 7.37 -35.00
CA ARG A 441 24.78 7.53 -34.26
C ARG A 441 25.99 7.07 -35.07
N LEU A 442 25.81 6.30 -36.14
CA LEU A 442 26.91 5.79 -36.94
C LEU A 442 27.46 6.88 -37.88
N THR A 443 28.75 7.14 -37.79
CA THR A 443 29.46 7.94 -38.80
C THR A 443 29.47 7.22 -40.17
N PRO A 444 29.79 7.92 -41.27
CA PRO A 444 29.87 7.29 -42.60
C PRO A 444 30.84 6.10 -42.67
N ASP A 445 31.96 6.14 -41.95
CA ASP A 445 32.92 5.03 -41.86
C ASP A 445 32.37 3.87 -41.02
N ALA A 446 31.63 4.12 -39.93
CA ALA A 446 30.96 3.06 -39.18
C ALA A 446 29.90 2.34 -40.02
N LYS A 447 29.16 3.05 -40.88
CA LYS A 447 28.21 2.43 -41.83
C LYS A 447 28.92 1.50 -42.82
N LYS A 448 30.11 1.86 -43.30
CA LYS A 448 30.93 0.97 -44.14
C LYS A 448 31.43 -0.26 -43.40
N VAL A 449 31.69 -0.16 -42.08
CA VAL A 449 32.03 -1.33 -41.25
C VAL A 449 30.85 -2.30 -41.20
N VAL A 450 29.61 -1.81 -41.05
CA VAL A 450 28.39 -2.62 -41.10
C VAL A 450 28.26 -3.34 -42.45
N GLU A 451 28.41 -2.61 -43.56
CA GLU A 451 28.37 -3.18 -44.92
C GLU A 451 29.46 -4.24 -45.14
N THR A 452 30.65 -4.01 -44.59
CA THR A 452 31.76 -4.97 -44.66
C THR A 452 31.42 -6.23 -43.88
N TYR A 453 30.82 -6.12 -42.69
CA TYR A 453 30.38 -7.30 -41.95
C TYR A 453 29.34 -8.10 -42.76
N GLU A 454 28.32 -7.42 -43.27
CA GLU A 454 27.25 -8.03 -44.06
C GLU A 454 27.80 -8.79 -45.28
N LYS A 455 28.72 -8.18 -46.04
CA LYS A 455 29.39 -8.82 -47.19
C LYS A 455 29.99 -10.19 -46.83
N TYR A 456 30.70 -10.29 -45.71
CA TYR A 456 31.38 -11.52 -45.32
C TYR A 456 30.44 -12.52 -44.65
N ALA A 457 29.54 -12.06 -43.79
CA ALA A 457 28.54 -12.91 -43.15
C ALA A 457 27.60 -13.55 -44.19
N SER A 458 27.09 -12.78 -45.14
CA SER A 458 26.24 -13.31 -46.22
C SER A 458 26.97 -14.33 -47.11
N ARG A 459 28.28 -14.17 -47.34
CA ARG A 459 29.07 -15.18 -48.06
C ARG A 459 29.14 -16.49 -47.28
N ALA A 460 29.42 -16.44 -45.98
CA ALA A 460 29.44 -17.63 -45.14
C ALA A 460 28.06 -18.31 -45.07
N GLN A 461 26.99 -17.52 -44.91
CA GLN A 461 25.60 -18.00 -44.95
C GLN A 461 25.24 -18.66 -46.28
N ALA A 462 25.68 -18.10 -47.41
CA ALA A 462 25.44 -18.67 -48.74
C ALA A 462 26.12 -20.04 -48.94
N HIS A 463 27.19 -20.32 -48.17
CA HIS A 463 27.82 -21.63 -48.09
C HIS A 463 27.21 -22.54 -47.01
N GLY A 464 26.08 -22.15 -46.42
CA GLY A 464 25.38 -22.90 -45.37
C GLY A 464 26.05 -22.85 -44.01
N SER A 465 27.00 -21.94 -43.78
CA SER A 465 27.74 -21.83 -42.53
C SER A 465 27.19 -20.72 -41.65
N THR A 466 26.97 -21.00 -40.36
CA THR A 466 26.71 -19.97 -39.34
C THR A 466 28.00 -19.33 -38.83
N GLY A 467 29.15 -19.96 -39.09
CA GLY A 467 30.47 -19.45 -38.72
C GLY A 467 31.21 -18.88 -39.91
N MET A 468 32.12 -17.95 -39.66
CA MET A 468 33.03 -17.45 -40.68
C MET A 468 34.36 -18.19 -40.57
N ALA A 469 34.88 -18.70 -41.70
CA ALA A 469 36.20 -19.31 -41.72
C ALA A 469 37.26 -18.30 -41.25
N GLN A 470 38.23 -18.74 -40.44
CA GLN A 470 39.23 -17.85 -39.81
C GLN A 470 39.93 -16.93 -40.82
N GLY A 471 40.27 -17.45 -42.00
CA GLY A 471 40.90 -16.68 -43.06
C GLY A 471 40.00 -15.55 -43.58
N ASP A 472 38.69 -15.78 -43.66
CA ASP A 472 37.72 -14.77 -44.10
C ASP A 472 37.36 -13.80 -42.99
N PHE A 473 37.28 -14.26 -41.73
CA PHE A 473 37.14 -13.38 -40.57
C PHE A 473 38.31 -12.41 -40.45
N ASN A 474 39.54 -12.89 -40.60
CA ASN A 474 40.73 -12.03 -40.59
C ASN A 474 40.74 -11.01 -41.75
N LYS A 475 40.25 -11.40 -42.94
CA LYS A 475 40.11 -10.46 -44.06
C LYS A 475 39.04 -9.42 -43.79
N MET A 476 37.90 -9.84 -43.24
CA MET A 476 36.80 -8.95 -42.84
C MET A 476 37.30 -7.89 -41.86
N ILE A 477 37.97 -8.30 -40.78
CA ILE A 477 38.52 -7.35 -39.78
C ILE A 477 39.54 -6.40 -40.41
N LYS A 478 40.43 -6.87 -41.30
CA LYS A 478 41.38 -5.99 -42.01
C LYS A 478 40.67 -4.99 -42.92
N GLU A 479 39.63 -5.41 -43.63
CA GLU A 479 38.84 -4.52 -44.49
C GLU A 479 38.08 -3.48 -43.64
N MET A 480 37.52 -3.89 -42.49
CA MET A 480 36.90 -2.99 -41.51
C MET A 480 37.90 -1.95 -40.95
N GLU A 481 39.11 -2.40 -40.56
CA GLU A 481 40.18 -1.51 -40.07
C GLU A 481 40.61 -0.51 -41.16
N PHE A 482 40.64 -0.92 -42.43
CA PHE A 482 40.95 -0.05 -43.56
C PHE A 482 39.86 1.00 -43.82
N VAL A 483 38.57 0.62 -43.83
CA VAL A 483 37.47 1.58 -44.05
C VAL A 483 37.28 2.54 -42.87
N SER A 484 37.67 2.11 -41.66
CA SER A 484 37.65 2.92 -40.43
C SER A 484 38.77 3.96 -40.38
N ASN A 485 39.81 3.81 -41.20
CA ASN A 485 40.94 4.74 -41.24
C ASN A 485 41.47 4.84 -42.68
N PRO A 486 40.70 5.45 -43.61
CA PRO A 486 41.12 5.54 -45.00
C PRO A 486 42.44 6.31 -45.07
N PRO A 487 43.44 5.81 -45.83
CA PRO A 487 44.71 6.50 -45.98
C PRO A 487 44.48 7.92 -46.47
N ARG A 488 45.16 8.90 -45.86
CA ARG A 488 45.05 10.31 -46.28
C ARG A 488 45.28 10.38 -47.79
N PRO A 489 44.43 11.08 -48.55
CA PRO A 489 44.66 11.26 -49.97
C PRO A 489 46.06 11.85 -50.13
N ARG A 490 46.91 11.16 -50.90
CA ARG A 490 48.25 11.66 -51.18
C ARG A 490 48.08 13.04 -51.82
N PRO A 491 48.78 14.08 -51.36
CA PRO A 491 48.71 15.39 -52.00
C PRO A 491 49.08 15.20 -53.48
N MET A 492 48.10 15.44 -54.35
CA MET A 492 48.33 15.57 -55.79
C MET A 492 49.10 16.87 -55.95
N PHE A 493 50.43 16.77 -55.99
CA PHE A 493 51.25 17.86 -56.48
C PHE A 493 50.96 17.98 -57.97
N PHE A 494 50.10 18.94 -58.33
CA PHE A 494 50.04 19.43 -59.70
C PHE A 494 51.37 20.14 -59.96
N ALA A 495 52.21 19.56 -60.83
CA ALA A 495 53.38 20.26 -61.35
C ALA A 495 52.86 21.46 -62.16
N ALA A 496 53.35 22.66 -61.81
CA ALA A 496 53.01 23.93 -62.43
C ALA A 496 53.71 24.10 -63.78
#